data_AF-A0A939XWU3-F1
#
_entry.id   AF-A0A939XWU3-F1
#
_cell.length_a   1.000
_cell.length_b   1.000
_cell.length_c   1.000
_cell.angle_alpha   90.00
_cell.angle_beta   90.00
_cell.angle_gamma   90.00
#
_symmetry.space_group_name_H-M   'P 1'
#
loop_
_entity.id
_entity.type
_entity.pdbx_description
1 polymer ?
#
loop_
_entity_poly.entity_id
_entity_poly.type
_entity_poly.pdbx_seq_one_letter_code
_entity_poly.pdbx_strand_id
1 'polypeptide(L)'
;EISIPNSVTSIGDEAFVDCKSLKEISIPDSVTSIGDRAFYFCESLKEISIPDSVTTIGKNPFRNCSLNLKSKSKRFIVQEGLLIDCLEKRLISYVGNANKVVIPSSITSIENEAFSNCKSLKEISIPNSVTSIENEAFWGCNSLKEISIPNSVTSIGEDAFTDCKSLQRIIIPENGVEKSKELIPEYLWDKLYYLKKAIE
;
A
#
# COMPACT_ATOMS: atom_id res chain seq x y z
N GLU A 1 -25.55 6.67 2.50
CA GLU A 1 -25.43 5.25 2.87
C GLU A 1 -25.80 4.42 1.64
N ILE A 2 -25.15 3.28 1.44
CA ILE A 2 -25.50 2.31 0.40
C ILE A 2 -25.63 0.94 1.06
N SER A 3 -26.68 0.19 0.72
CA SER A 3 -26.82 -1.22 1.07
C SER A 3 -26.72 -2.05 -0.21
N ILE A 4 -25.70 -2.92 -0.29
CA ILE A 4 -25.50 -3.80 -1.44
C ILE A 4 -26.49 -4.99 -1.31
N PRO A 5 -27.33 -5.28 -2.32
CA PRO A 5 -28.26 -6.40 -2.26
C PRO A 5 -27.56 -7.76 -2.12
N ASN A 6 -28.18 -8.71 -1.41
CA ASN A 6 -27.66 -10.09 -1.23
C ASN A 6 -27.58 -10.92 -2.53
N SER A 7 -28.10 -10.40 -3.65
CA SER A 7 -27.91 -11.01 -4.97
C SER A 7 -26.56 -10.67 -5.59
N VAL A 8 -25.85 -9.67 -5.06
CA VAL A 8 -24.54 -9.24 -5.57
C VAL A 8 -23.47 -10.21 -5.08
N THR A 9 -22.73 -10.78 -6.03
CA THR A 9 -21.66 -11.74 -5.76
C THR A 9 -20.26 -11.15 -5.92
N SER A 10 -20.14 -9.99 -6.55
CA SER A 10 -18.85 -9.30 -6.75
C SER A 10 -19.06 -7.79 -6.74
N ILE A 11 -18.09 -7.07 -6.16
CA ILE A 11 -17.94 -5.63 -6.35
C ILE A 11 -16.89 -5.45 -7.44
N GLY A 12 -17.30 -4.93 -8.59
CA GLY A 12 -16.42 -4.78 -9.74
C GLY A 12 -15.29 -3.77 -9.52
N ASP A 13 -14.34 -3.79 -10.45
CA ASP A 13 -13.28 -2.78 -10.51
C ASP A 13 -13.90 -1.39 -10.55
N GLU A 14 -13.33 -0.47 -9.78
CA GLU A 14 -13.71 0.94 -9.77
C GLU A 14 -15.18 1.26 -9.41
N ALA A 15 -15.95 0.28 -8.89
CA ALA A 15 -17.40 0.38 -8.73
C ALA A 15 -17.92 1.57 -7.90
N PHE A 16 -17.15 2.00 -6.88
CA PHE A 16 -17.47 3.13 -6.01
C PHE A 16 -16.38 4.21 -6.05
N VAL A 17 -15.60 4.30 -7.13
CA VAL A 17 -14.61 5.38 -7.31
C VAL A 17 -15.26 6.74 -7.11
N ASP A 18 -14.55 7.64 -6.42
CA ASP A 18 -14.94 9.04 -6.21
C ASP A 18 -16.31 9.24 -5.54
N CYS A 19 -16.82 8.21 -4.84
CA CYS A 19 -17.99 8.34 -3.99
C CYS A 19 -17.67 9.13 -2.70
N LYS A 20 -17.22 10.37 -2.85
CA LYS A 20 -16.71 11.26 -1.78
C LYS A 20 -17.74 11.58 -0.69
N SER A 21 -19.03 11.39 -0.97
CA SER A 21 -20.11 11.56 0.00
C SER A 21 -20.58 10.26 0.66
N LEU A 22 -20.07 9.10 0.22
CA LEU A 22 -20.42 7.81 0.80
C LEU A 22 -19.80 7.70 2.20
N LYS A 23 -20.65 7.68 3.23
CA LYS A 23 -20.21 7.59 4.63
C LYS A 23 -20.18 6.17 5.17
N GLU A 24 -21.09 5.34 4.68
CA GLU A 24 -21.40 4.01 5.18
C GLU A 24 -21.83 3.11 4.02
N ILE A 25 -21.27 1.91 3.99
CA ILE A 25 -21.64 0.83 3.09
C ILE A 25 -21.49 -0.52 3.79
N SER A 26 -22.45 -1.42 3.58
CA SER A 26 -22.37 -2.81 4.05
C SER A 26 -22.14 -3.74 2.88
N ILE A 27 -21.09 -4.58 2.97
CA ILE A 27 -20.80 -5.66 2.02
C ILE A 27 -21.49 -6.93 2.55
N PRO A 28 -22.48 -7.50 1.84
CA PRO A 28 -23.18 -8.71 2.27
C PRO A 28 -22.29 -9.96 2.11
N ASP A 29 -22.60 -11.01 2.87
CA ASP A 29 -21.89 -12.29 2.82
C ASP A 29 -22.02 -13.02 1.45
N SER A 30 -22.87 -12.54 0.54
CA SER A 30 -22.94 -13.03 -0.84
C SER A 30 -21.76 -12.62 -1.70
N VAL A 31 -21.04 -11.55 -1.34
CA VAL A 31 -19.91 -11.02 -2.12
C VAL A 31 -18.66 -11.87 -1.91
N THR A 32 -18.10 -12.40 -3.00
CA THR A 32 -16.92 -13.25 -2.98
C THR A 32 -15.66 -12.56 -3.53
N SER A 33 -15.81 -11.42 -4.21
CA SER A 33 -14.69 -10.62 -4.72
C SER A 33 -14.92 -9.12 -4.62
N ILE A 34 -13.83 -8.38 -4.38
CA ILE A 34 -13.75 -6.92 -4.43
C ILE A 34 -12.68 -6.56 -5.47
N GLY A 35 -13.06 -5.79 -6.49
CA GLY A 35 -12.22 -5.45 -7.62
C GLY A 35 -11.11 -4.44 -7.33
N ASP A 36 -10.29 -4.21 -8.34
CA ASP A 36 -9.22 -3.20 -8.35
C ASP A 36 -9.84 -1.81 -8.09
N ARG A 37 -9.25 -1.06 -7.15
CA ARG A 37 -9.68 0.31 -6.83
C ARG A 37 -11.18 0.48 -6.55
N ALA A 38 -11.87 -0.57 -6.10
CA ALA A 38 -13.33 -0.60 -5.95
C ALA A 38 -13.91 0.55 -5.11
N PHE A 39 -13.18 1.07 -4.11
CA PHE A 39 -13.58 2.17 -3.24
C PHE A 39 -12.60 3.36 -3.30
N TYR A 40 -11.89 3.53 -4.41
CA TYR A 40 -10.90 4.60 -4.58
C TYR A 40 -11.51 5.99 -4.33
N PHE A 41 -10.81 6.84 -3.58
CA PHE A 41 -11.26 8.21 -3.25
C PHE A 41 -12.63 8.29 -2.53
N CYS A 42 -13.02 7.23 -1.80
CA CYS A 42 -14.16 7.30 -0.87
C CYS A 42 -13.77 8.01 0.44
N GLU A 43 -13.41 9.29 0.38
CA GLU A 43 -12.81 10.04 1.50
C GLU A 43 -13.72 10.20 2.74
N SER A 44 -15.04 10.12 2.57
CA SER A 44 -16.00 10.20 3.70
C SER A 44 -16.33 8.85 4.33
N LEU A 45 -15.89 7.74 3.73
CA LEU A 45 -16.23 6.39 4.21
C LEU A 45 -15.49 6.14 5.52
N LYS A 46 -16.23 5.93 6.61
CA LYS A 46 -15.63 5.84 7.96
C LYS A 46 -15.19 4.44 8.32
N GLU A 47 -15.96 3.45 7.93
CA GLU A 47 -15.76 2.05 8.28
C GLU A 47 -16.30 1.17 7.16
N ILE A 48 -15.63 0.06 6.93
CA ILE A 48 -16.09 -1.02 6.07
C ILE A 48 -15.56 -2.34 6.63
N SER A 49 -16.35 -3.40 6.51
CA SER A 49 -15.94 -4.74 6.93
C SER A 49 -15.90 -5.67 5.73
N ILE A 50 -14.77 -6.32 5.51
CA ILE A 50 -14.64 -7.42 4.53
C ILE A 50 -15.33 -8.67 5.13
N PRO A 51 -16.37 -9.25 4.50
CA PRO A 51 -17.05 -10.45 5.03
C PRO A 51 -16.22 -11.73 4.83
N ASP A 52 -16.59 -12.83 5.53
CA ASP A 52 -15.84 -14.11 5.49
C ASP A 52 -15.80 -14.73 4.09
N SER A 53 -16.82 -14.46 3.29
CA SER A 53 -16.98 -14.96 1.92
C SER A 53 -16.05 -14.33 0.90
N VAL A 54 -15.41 -13.19 1.19
CA VAL A 54 -14.49 -12.56 0.23
C VAL A 54 -13.22 -13.39 0.12
N THR A 55 -13.01 -13.91 -1.08
CA THR A 55 -11.87 -14.76 -1.42
C THR A 55 -10.81 -14.08 -2.26
N THR A 56 -11.19 -13.02 -2.97
CA THR A 56 -10.33 -12.25 -3.87
C THR A 56 -10.50 -10.76 -3.61
N ILE A 57 -9.37 -10.05 -3.51
CA ILE A 57 -9.30 -8.60 -3.44
C ILE A 57 -8.32 -8.13 -4.50
N GLY A 58 -8.75 -7.17 -5.31
CA GLY A 58 -7.96 -6.52 -6.33
C GLY A 58 -6.88 -5.60 -5.77
N LYS A 59 -6.17 -4.94 -6.67
CA LYS A 59 -5.11 -3.98 -6.33
C LYS A 59 -5.71 -2.75 -5.66
N ASN A 60 -5.18 -2.45 -4.49
CA ASN A 60 -5.44 -1.23 -3.72
C ASN A 60 -6.91 -0.75 -3.69
N PRO A 61 -7.84 -1.60 -3.23
CA PRO A 61 -9.28 -1.33 -3.29
C PRO A 61 -9.71 -0.09 -2.50
N PHE A 62 -8.91 0.37 -1.54
CA PHE A 62 -9.21 1.46 -0.61
C PHE A 62 -8.22 2.62 -0.70
N ARG A 63 -7.59 2.83 -1.85
CA ARG A 63 -6.66 3.96 -2.03
C ARG A 63 -7.35 5.30 -1.75
N ASN A 64 -6.65 6.22 -1.11
CA ASN A 64 -7.20 7.51 -0.67
C ASN A 64 -8.41 7.41 0.28
N CYS A 65 -8.59 6.26 0.94
CA CYS A 65 -9.53 6.14 2.04
C CYS A 65 -8.78 6.22 3.37
N SER A 66 -9.24 7.08 4.27
CA SER A 66 -8.79 7.10 5.67
C SER A 66 -9.92 6.53 6.53
N LEU A 67 -9.99 5.20 6.58
CA LEU A 67 -11.12 4.49 7.16
C LEU A 67 -10.69 3.44 8.18
N ASN A 68 -11.62 3.04 9.04
CA ASN A 68 -11.47 1.88 9.91
C ASN A 68 -11.84 0.60 9.13
N LEU A 69 -10.85 -0.07 8.54
CA LEU A 69 -11.10 -1.33 7.83
C LEU A 69 -11.14 -2.47 8.82
N LYS A 70 -12.20 -3.26 8.76
CA LYS A 70 -12.33 -4.52 9.49
C LYS A 70 -12.31 -5.68 8.51
N SER A 71 -11.87 -6.84 8.99
CA SER A 71 -12.00 -8.08 8.23
C SER A 71 -12.57 -9.18 9.10
N LYS A 72 -13.56 -9.88 8.56
CA LYS A 72 -14.04 -11.19 9.00
C LYS A 72 -13.51 -12.32 8.10
N SER A 73 -12.82 -11.96 7.01
CA SER A 73 -12.25 -12.91 6.06
C SER A 73 -11.10 -13.69 6.67
N LYS A 74 -11.12 -15.01 6.47
CA LYS A 74 -9.96 -15.88 6.73
C LYS A 74 -8.82 -15.68 5.73
N ARG A 75 -9.07 -14.97 4.61
CA ARG A 75 -8.09 -14.76 3.54
C ARG A 75 -7.40 -13.40 3.59
N PHE A 76 -7.96 -12.46 4.34
CA PHE A 76 -7.44 -11.10 4.46
C PHE A 76 -7.45 -10.65 5.90
N ILE A 77 -6.29 -10.22 6.37
CA ILE A 77 -6.07 -9.75 7.74
C ILE A 77 -5.95 -8.24 7.71
N VAL A 78 -6.52 -7.56 8.71
CA VAL A 78 -6.31 -6.12 8.90
C VAL A 78 -5.67 -5.91 10.25
N GLN A 79 -4.49 -5.28 10.26
CA GLN A 79 -3.77 -4.95 11.48
C GLN A 79 -3.16 -3.55 11.35
N GLU A 80 -3.44 -2.68 12.31
CA GLU A 80 -2.93 -1.30 12.34
C GLU A 80 -3.15 -0.52 11.02
N GLY A 81 -4.24 -0.81 10.30
CA GLY A 81 -4.57 -0.22 9.00
C GLY A 81 -3.90 -0.88 7.79
N LEU A 82 -3.05 -1.90 7.99
CA LEU A 82 -2.47 -2.72 6.93
C LEU A 82 -3.47 -3.82 6.54
N LEU A 83 -3.89 -3.84 5.28
CA LEU A 83 -4.60 -4.95 4.65
C LEU A 83 -3.57 -5.91 4.05
N ILE A 84 -3.52 -7.14 4.57
CA ILE A 84 -2.56 -8.17 4.17
C ILE A 84 -3.28 -9.48 3.85
N ASP A 85 -2.64 -10.35 3.07
CA ASP A 85 -3.17 -11.68 2.84
C ASP A 85 -2.99 -12.61 4.05
N CYS A 86 -3.71 -13.74 4.08
CA CYS A 86 -3.67 -14.68 5.20
C CYS A 86 -2.36 -15.46 5.36
N LEU A 87 -1.47 -15.44 4.35
CA LEU A 87 -0.10 -15.97 4.50
C LEU A 87 0.86 -14.92 5.06
N GLU A 88 0.38 -13.69 5.24
CA GLU A 88 1.14 -12.52 5.65
C GLU A 88 2.38 -12.29 4.78
N LYS A 89 2.23 -12.47 3.46
CA LYS A 89 3.32 -12.27 2.49
C LYS A 89 3.14 -11.01 1.66
N ARG A 90 1.90 -10.59 1.46
CA ARG A 90 1.49 -9.51 0.56
C ARG A 90 0.84 -8.42 1.40
N LEU A 91 1.44 -7.22 1.36
CA LEU A 91 0.82 -6.01 1.87
C LEU A 91 0.08 -5.33 0.72
N ILE A 92 -1.25 -5.47 0.75
CA ILE A 92 -2.15 -5.12 -0.37
C ILE A 92 -2.48 -3.63 -0.36
N SER A 93 -2.75 -3.06 0.82
CA SER A 93 -3.14 -1.66 0.98
C SER A 93 -2.95 -1.19 2.42
N TYR A 94 -2.65 0.09 2.60
CA TYR A 94 -2.68 0.78 3.89
C TYR A 94 -3.80 1.82 3.88
N VAL A 95 -4.74 1.66 4.80
CA VAL A 95 -5.93 2.53 4.95
C VAL A 95 -5.88 3.41 6.19
N GLY A 96 -4.80 3.32 6.95
CA GLY A 96 -4.60 4.09 8.17
C GLY A 96 -4.18 5.53 7.89
N ASN A 97 -4.03 6.30 8.97
CA ASN A 97 -3.60 7.69 8.95
C ASN A 97 -2.42 7.96 9.89
N ALA A 98 -1.68 6.92 10.28
CA ALA A 98 -0.54 7.05 11.18
C ALA A 98 0.57 7.87 10.52
N ASN A 99 1.39 8.50 11.35
CA ASN A 99 2.61 9.18 10.90
C ASN A 99 3.82 8.24 10.85
N LYS A 100 3.72 7.07 11.48
CA LYS A 100 4.75 6.04 11.54
C LYS A 100 4.10 4.69 11.32
N VAL A 101 4.68 3.89 10.44
CA VAL A 101 4.23 2.52 10.17
C VAL A 101 5.40 1.56 10.31
N VAL A 102 5.16 0.41 10.93
CA VAL A 102 6.09 -0.71 10.97
C VAL A 102 5.49 -1.85 10.16
N ILE A 103 6.15 -2.26 9.08
CA ILE A 103 5.71 -3.40 8.29
C ILE A 103 6.09 -4.70 9.03
N PRO A 104 5.17 -5.66 9.20
CA PRO A 104 5.46 -6.95 9.84
C PRO A 104 6.56 -7.74 9.13
N SER A 105 7.41 -8.43 9.90
CA SER A 105 8.54 -9.20 9.39
C SER A 105 8.17 -10.46 8.59
N SER A 106 6.89 -10.82 8.52
CA SER A 106 6.37 -11.89 7.67
C SER A 106 6.24 -11.46 6.21
N ILE A 107 6.03 -10.15 5.96
CA ILE A 107 5.73 -9.58 4.64
C ILE A 107 6.94 -9.67 3.73
N THR A 108 6.72 -10.15 2.51
CA THR A 108 7.75 -10.29 1.47
C THR A 108 7.53 -9.33 0.30
N SER A 109 6.31 -8.83 0.09
CA SER A 109 5.97 -7.92 -1.01
C SER A 109 5.08 -6.77 -0.54
N ILE A 110 5.45 -5.55 -0.93
CA ILE A 110 4.62 -4.35 -0.80
C ILE A 110 3.97 -4.11 -2.16
N GLU A 111 2.67 -4.36 -2.27
CA GLU A 111 1.97 -4.39 -3.56
C GLU A 111 1.77 -3.01 -4.18
N ASN A 112 1.28 -3.03 -5.43
CA ASN A 112 1.04 -1.83 -6.22
C ASN A 112 0.19 -0.83 -5.44
N GLU A 113 0.69 0.41 -5.38
CA GLU A 113 0.03 1.53 -4.71
C GLU A 113 -0.25 1.33 -3.21
N ALA A 114 0.31 0.32 -2.53
CA ALA A 114 -0.13 -0.07 -1.19
C ALA A 114 -0.10 1.07 -0.15
N PHE A 115 0.86 2.00 -0.23
CA PHE A 115 0.95 3.22 0.57
C PHE A 115 0.74 4.50 -0.27
N SER A 116 0.14 4.38 -1.46
CA SER A 116 -0.06 5.52 -2.33
C SER A 116 -0.98 6.56 -1.67
N ASN A 117 -0.56 7.82 -1.71
CA ASN A 117 -1.19 8.97 -1.06
C ASN A 117 -1.31 8.89 0.46
N CYS A 118 -0.43 8.15 1.14
CA CYS A 118 -0.33 8.22 2.60
C CYS A 118 0.31 9.55 3.05
N LYS A 119 -0.46 10.65 2.94
CA LYS A 119 0.00 12.03 3.16
C LYS A 119 0.40 12.31 4.61
N SER A 120 -0.03 11.50 5.57
CA SER A 120 0.37 11.60 6.98
C SER A 120 1.69 10.88 7.29
N LEU A 121 2.09 9.91 6.47
CA LEU A 121 3.21 9.01 6.72
C LEU A 121 4.53 9.78 6.66
N LYS A 122 5.27 9.79 7.76
CA LYS A 122 6.58 10.45 7.91
C LYS A 122 7.73 9.45 8.04
N GLU A 123 7.46 8.32 8.67
CA GLU A 123 8.43 7.27 8.95
C GLU A 123 7.84 5.90 8.59
N ILE A 124 8.63 5.07 7.92
CA ILE A 124 8.27 3.68 7.69
C ILE A 124 9.45 2.75 7.91
N SER A 125 9.22 1.67 8.65
CA SER A 125 10.18 0.58 8.85
C SER A 125 9.84 -0.58 7.92
N ILE A 126 10.68 -0.81 6.91
CA ILE A 126 10.59 -1.95 6.00
C ILE A 126 11.51 -3.09 6.51
N PRO A 127 11.00 -4.29 6.81
CA PRO A 127 11.80 -5.40 7.32
C PRO A 127 12.63 -6.07 6.21
N ASN A 128 13.72 -6.74 6.61
CA ASN A 128 14.59 -7.52 5.71
C ASN A 128 13.92 -8.75 5.06
N SER A 129 12.65 -9.02 5.36
CA SER A 129 11.86 -10.03 4.66
C SER A 129 11.31 -9.54 3.32
N VAL A 130 11.21 -8.22 3.13
CA VAL A 130 10.67 -7.62 1.91
C VAL A 130 11.67 -7.78 0.77
N THR A 131 11.22 -8.42 -0.31
CA THR A 131 12.00 -8.65 -1.53
C THR A 131 11.51 -7.78 -2.69
N SER A 132 10.25 -7.35 -2.70
CA SER A 132 9.72 -6.46 -3.74
C SER A 132 8.92 -5.29 -3.18
N ILE A 133 9.15 -4.13 -3.79
CA ILE A 133 8.35 -2.91 -3.65
C ILE A 133 7.76 -2.63 -5.03
N GLU A 134 6.46 -2.83 -5.22
CA GLU A 134 5.83 -2.76 -6.54
C GLU A 134 5.56 -1.32 -7.00
N ASN A 135 4.96 -1.17 -8.19
CA ASN A 135 4.75 0.13 -8.83
C ASN A 135 3.91 1.06 -7.94
N GLU A 136 4.29 2.34 -7.92
CA GLU A 136 3.60 3.40 -7.18
C GLU A 136 3.39 3.12 -5.67
N ALA A 137 4.10 2.14 -5.08
CA ALA A 137 3.85 1.67 -3.72
C ALA A 137 3.80 2.81 -2.68
N PHE A 138 4.65 3.83 -2.81
CA PHE A 138 4.68 5.02 -1.95
C PHE A 138 4.36 6.32 -2.71
N TRP A 139 3.75 6.24 -3.90
CA TRP A 139 3.46 7.41 -4.72
C TRP A 139 2.70 8.48 -3.92
N GLY A 140 3.11 9.74 -3.99
CA GLY A 140 2.43 10.84 -3.31
C GLY A 140 2.48 10.81 -1.78
N CYS A 141 3.40 10.04 -1.17
CA CYS A 141 3.70 10.09 0.27
C CYS A 141 4.40 11.39 0.65
N ASN A 142 3.63 12.49 0.61
CA ASN A 142 4.14 13.85 0.65
C ASN A 142 4.79 14.26 1.99
N SER A 143 4.60 13.50 3.06
CA SER A 143 5.23 13.75 4.38
C SER A 143 6.45 12.87 4.66
N LEU A 144 6.70 11.85 3.83
CA LEU A 144 7.81 10.90 4.02
C LEU A 144 9.13 11.62 3.73
N LYS A 145 10.02 11.70 4.73
CA LYS A 145 11.28 12.46 4.62
C LYS A 145 12.47 11.60 4.25
N GLU A 146 12.48 10.40 4.79
CA GLU A 146 13.56 9.43 4.66
C GLU A 146 12.95 8.04 4.61
N ILE A 147 13.56 7.16 3.83
CA ILE A 147 13.25 5.74 3.83
C ILE A 147 14.53 4.92 3.72
N SER A 148 14.60 3.82 4.48
CA SER A 148 15.65 2.82 4.36
C SER A 148 15.13 1.63 3.59
N ILE A 149 15.78 1.30 2.48
CA ILE A 149 15.47 0.11 1.69
C ILE A 149 16.36 -1.04 2.18
N PRO A 150 15.81 -2.17 2.62
CA PRO A 150 16.63 -3.28 3.12
C PRO A 150 17.39 -3.99 2.00
N ASN A 151 18.50 -4.65 2.35
CA ASN A 151 19.37 -5.41 1.43
C ASN A 151 18.63 -6.52 0.66
N SER A 152 17.53 -7.00 1.22
CA SER A 152 16.70 -8.06 0.66
C SER A 152 15.88 -7.63 -0.55
N VAL A 153 15.67 -6.33 -0.75
CA VAL A 153 14.87 -5.82 -1.86
C VAL A 153 15.62 -6.05 -3.17
N THR A 154 15.00 -6.84 -4.05
CA THR A 154 15.51 -7.20 -5.38
C THR A 154 14.76 -6.51 -6.52
N SER A 155 13.63 -5.86 -6.24
CA SER A 155 12.90 -5.04 -7.20
C SER A 155 12.24 -3.82 -6.55
N ILE A 156 12.35 -2.66 -7.21
CA ILE A 156 11.59 -1.45 -6.92
C ILE A 156 10.85 -1.07 -8.20
N GLY A 157 9.53 -0.99 -8.11
CA GLY A 157 8.65 -0.70 -9.22
C GLY A 157 8.77 0.72 -9.75
N GLU A 158 8.22 0.91 -10.94
CA GLU A 158 8.08 2.23 -11.56
C GLU A 158 7.28 3.17 -10.65
N ASP A 159 7.72 4.42 -10.56
CA ASP A 159 7.08 5.47 -9.77
C ASP A 159 6.82 5.18 -8.28
N ALA A 160 7.43 4.13 -7.72
CA ALA A 160 7.28 3.73 -6.32
C ALA A 160 7.44 4.90 -5.33
N PHE A 161 8.26 5.91 -5.63
CA PHE A 161 8.46 7.09 -4.78
C PHE A 161 8.21 8.44 -5.50
N THR A 162 7.50 8.42 -6.62
CA THR A 162 7.12 9.63 -7.36
C THR A 162 6.13 10.48 -6.55
N ASP A 163 6.17 11.80 -6.73
CA ASP A 163 5.40 12.80 -5.95
C ASP A 163 5.63 12.76 -4.41
N CYS A 164 6.65 12.08 -3.92
CA CYS A 164 7.08 12.19 -2.52
C CYS A 164 7.84 13.51 -2.30
N LYS A 165 7.11 14.63 -2.17
CA LYS A 165 7.68 15.99 -2.16
C LYS A 165 8.63 16.27 -0.99
N SER A 166 8.39 15.65 0.17
CA SER A 166 9.27 15.80 1.35
C SER A 166 10.44 14.81 1.36
N LEU A 167 10.48 13.84 0.45
CA LEU A 167 11.48 12.78 0.47
C LEU A 167 12.82 13.35 0.02
N GLN A 168 13.71 13.50 1.00
CA GLN A 168 15.05 14.06 0.84
C GLN A 168 16.12 12.98 0.70
N ARG A 169 15.91 11.82 1.35
CA ARG A 169 16.93 10.77 1.43
C ARG A 169 16.33 9.38 1.27
N ILE A 170 16.98 8.58 0.42
CA ILE A 170 16.79 7.13 0.37
C ILE A 170 18.10 6.49 0.82
N ILE A 171 18.03 5.69 1.89
CA ILE A 171 19.16 4.94 2.43
C ILE A 171 19.14 3.54 1.82
N ILE A 172 20.24 3.19 1.13
CA ILE A 172 20.47 1.87 0.56
C ILE A 172 21.73 1.30 1.23
N PRO A 173 21.73 0.04 1.68
CA PRO A 173 22.90 -0.60 2.27
C PRO A 173 24.07 -0.83 1.28
N GLU A 174 25.30 -0.68 1.78
CA GLU A 174 26.56 -0.58 1.01
C GLU A 174 26.89 -1.78 0.11
N ASN A 175 26.47 -3.00 0.47
CA ASN A 175 26.72 -4.21 -0.34
C ASN A 175 25.83 -4.27 -1.61
N GLY A 176 24.96 -3.28 -1.80
CA GLY A 176 24.05 -3.16 -2.93
C GLY A 176 24.52 -2.21 -4.03
N VAL A 177 25.67 -1.54 -3.95
CA VAL A 177 26.02 -0.45 -4.90
C VAL A 177 26.05 -0.91 -6.38
N GLU A 178 26.50 -2.13 -6.69
CA GLU A 178 26.44 -2.66 -8.06
C GLU A 178 25.00 -3.02 -8.48
N LYS A 179 24.25 -3.71 -7.60
CA LYS A 179 22.82 -4.01 -7.83
C LYS A 179 21.96 -2.75 -7.87
N SER A 180 22.37 -1.68 -7.20
CA SER A 180 21.59 -0.45 -7.04
C SER A 180 21.40 0.29 -8.37
N LYS A 181 22.33 0.15 -9.32
CA LYS A 181 22.19 0.76 -10.66
C LYS A 181 21.12 0.07 -11.52
N GLU A 182 20.89 -1.22 -11.31
CA GLU A 182 19.83 -1.99 -11.99
C GLU A 182 18.51 -1.96 -11.21
N LEU A 183 18.60 -1.92 -9.88
CA LEU A 183 17.47 -1.97 -8.96
C LEU A 183 16.76 -0.64 -8.79
N ILE A 184 17.50 0.48 -8.86
CA ILE A 184 16.97 1.81 -8.52
C ILE A 184 16.59 2.53 -9.81
N PRO A 185 15.30 2.83 -10.00
CA PRO A 185 14.85 3.66 -11.10
C PRO A 185 15.62 4.97 -11.21
N GLU A 186 15.93 5.40 -12.42
CA GLU A 186 16.75 6.59 -12.72
C GLU A 186 16.22 7.85 -12.00
N TYR A 187 14.90 8.00 -11.88
CA TYR A 187 14.24 9.14 -11.22
C TYR A 187 14.58 9.28 -9.72
N LEU A 188 15.20 8.27 -9.10
CA LEU A 188 15.61 8.31 -7.69
C LEU A 188 17.07 8.71 -7.47
N TRP A 189 17.89 8.76 -8.53
CA TRP A 189 19.35 8.89 -8.38
C TRP A 189 19.78 10.16 -7.64
N ASP A 190 19.05 11.26 -7.81
CA ASP A 190 19.34 12.53 -7.13
C ASP A 190 19.14 12.48 -5.60
N LYS A 191 18.35 11.50 -5.13
CA LYS A 191 17.99 11.32 -3.71
C LYS A 191 18.85 10.27 -2.98
N LEU A 192 19.81 9.66 -3.69
CA LEU A 192 20.68 8.62 -3.14
C LEU A 192 21.89 9.25 -2.42
N TYR A 193 21.96 9.05 -1.11
CA TYR A 193 23.00 9.65 -0.27
C TYR A 193 24.37 8.96 -0.40
N TYR A 194 24.39 7.64 -0.63
CA TYR A 194 25.64 6.86 -0.68
C TYR A 194 26.28 6.74 -2.07
N LEU A 195 25.50 6.83 -3.16
CA LEU A 195 26.06 6.77 -4.52
C LEU A 195 26.94 7.97 -4.87
N LYS A 196 26.68 9.15 -4.26
CA LYS A 196 27.53 10.33 -4.48
C LYS A 196 28.93 10.23 -3.88
N LYS A 197 29.14 9.43 -2.82
CA LYS A 197 30.47 9.27 -2.18
C LYS A 197 31.29 8.09 -2.69
N ALA A 198 30.69 7.17 -3.44
CA ALA A 198 31.36 5.99 -3.98
C ALA A 198 31.73 6.11 -5.47
N ILE A 199 31.37 7.23 -6.13
CA ILE A 199 31.62 7.52 -7.55
C ILE A 199 32.67 8.64 -7.74
N GLU A 200 33.07 9.33 -6.67
CA GLU A 200 34.23 10.25 -6.64
C GLU A 200 35.47 9.53 -6.10
#